data_AF-A0A321LR36-F1
#
_entry.id   AF-A0A321LR36-F1
#
_cell.length_a   1.000
_cell.length_b   1.000
_cell.length_c   1.000
_cell.angle_alpha   90.00
_cell.angle_beta   90.00
_cell.angle_gamma   90.00
#
_symmetry.space_group_name_H-M   'P 1'
#
loop_
_entity.id
_entity.type
_entity.pdbx_description
1 polymer ?
#
loop_
_entity_poly.entity_id
_entity_poly.type
_entity_poly.pdbx_seq_one_letter_code
_entity_poly.pdbx_strand_id
1 'polypeptide(L)'
;MASRTQIVCLHEGKLGRSIDPVFIRTLLKELDPVWIRPWKGNNIIRSVDCGGRNNLIAKMPEELQTCIAMGADTTLMVWADLDDDVEDGNELRQTFYEKARQNGIADNEFDRVVFIFAKDRLENWIEFLLTGSTDEAHEGPRVKDGKSVAAAAKRLAQICKGQLQRVQLPPSLNWSCQNWRRLVERMKA
;
A
#
# COMPACT_ATOMS: atom_id res chain seq x y z
N MET A 1 -7.76 -24.62 -6.09
CA MET A 1 -7.94 -23.87 -7.34
C MET A 1 -7.81 -22.39 -6.98
N ALA A 2 -6.75 -21.71 -7.42
CA ALA A 2 -6.44 -20.36 -6.94
C ALA A 2 -7.55 -19.36 -7.34
N SER A 3 -8.34 -18.96 -6.34
CA SER A 3 -9.19 -17.76 -6.39
C SER A 3 -8.31 -16.58 -6.79
N ARG A 4 -8.69 -15.86 -7.85
CA ARG A 4 -7.90 -14.77 -8.43
C ARG A 4 -8.43 -13.43 -7.91
N THR A 5 -7.54 -12.65 -7.31
CA THR A 5 -7.82 -11.58 -6.35
C THR A 5 -8.08 -10.20 -6.96
N GLN A 6 -9.04 -9.46 -6.38
CA GLN A 6 -9.27 -8.02 -6.54
C GLN A 6 -8.57 -7.24 -5.40
N ILE A 7 -7.99 -6.09 -5.71
CA ILE A 7 -7.38 -5.22 -4.70
C ILE A 7 -8.25 -4.00 -4.46
N VAL A 8 -8.68 -3.81 -3.22
CA VAL A 8 -9.21 -2.55 -2.71
C VAL A 8 -8.05 -1.83 -2.03
N CYS A 9 -7.72 -0.62 -2.46
CA CYS A 9 -6.64 0.16 -1.88
C CYS A 9 -7.21 1.44 -1.28
N LEU A 10 -7.24 1.52 0.04
CA LEU A 10 -7.55 2.76 0.75
C LEU A 10 -6.28 3.60 0.82
N HIS A 11 -6.37 4.90 0.57
CA HIS A 11 -5.22 5.79 0.70
C HIS A 11 -5.62 7.17 1.20
N GLU A 12 -4.62 7.88 1.73
CA GLU A 12 -4.76 9.27 2.13
C GLU A 12 -4.84 10.21 0.91
N GLY A 13 -5.28 11.44 1.15
CA GLY A 13 -5.53 12.45 0.13
C GLY A 13 -6.84 12.27 -0.64
N LYS A 14 -7.08 13.21 -1.57
CA LYS A 14 -8.26 13.26 -2.44
C LYS A 14 -7.86 12.97 -3.88
N LEU A 15 -8.78 12.43 -4.67
CA LEU A 15 -8.58 12.20 -6.11
C LEU A 15 -8.06 13.47 -6.81
N GLY A 16 -7.05 13.30 -7.65
CA GLY A 16 -6.41 14.41 -8.39
C GLY A 16 -5.53 15.33 -7.54
N ARG A 17 -5.40 15.05 -6.23
CA ARG A 17 -4.49 15.76 -5.32
C ARG A 17 -3.48 14.84 -4.63
N SER A 18 -3.73 13.53 -4.61
CA SER A 18 -2.78 12.51 -4.16
C SER A 18 -2.10 11.82 -5.35
N ILE A 19 -0.83 11.51 -5.17
CA ILE A 19 0.01 10.77 -6.12
C ILE A 19 -0.10 9.25 -5.93
N ASP A 20 -0.67 8.79 -4.82
CA ASP A 20 -0.77 7.38 -4.45
C ASP A 20 -1.48 6.56 -5.53
N PRO A 21 -2.63 7.00 -6.11
CA PRO A 21 -3.31 6.22 -7.13
C PRO A 21 -2.43 5.94 -8.36
N VAL A 22 -1.57 6.89 -8.74
CA VAL A 22 -0.65 6.73 -9.87
C VAL A 22 0.46 5.76 -9.52
N PHE A 23 1.05 5.91 -8.33
CA PHE A 23 2.11 5.04 -7.84
C PHE A 23 1.61 3.60 -7.68
N ILE A 24 0.53 3.39 -6.95
CA ILE A 24 -0.09 2.08 -6.66
C ILE A 24 -0.45 1.36 -7.96
N ARG A 25 -1.15 2.04 -8.88
CA ARG A 25 -1.55 1.43 -10.17
C ARG A 25 -0.34 1.05 -11.01
N THR A 26 0.69 1.89 -11.04
CA THR A 26 1.90 1.59 -11.82
C THR A 26 2.66 0.44 -11.19
N LEU A 27 2.88 0.47 -9.87
CA LEU A 27 3.61 -0.58 -9.16
C LEU A 27 2.98 -1.95 -9.36
N LEU A 28 1.66 -2.06 -9.16
CA LEU A 28 0.96 -3.34 -9.28
C LEU A 28 0.93 -3.86 -10.71
N LYS A 29 0.78 -2.97 -11.70
CA LYS A 29 0.90 -3.35 -13.12
C LYS A 29 2.29 -3.86 -13.46
N GLU A 30 3.32 -3.20 -12.95
CA GLU A 30 4.71 -3.55 -13.23
C GLU A 30 5.11 -4.82 -12.49
N LEU A 31 4.62 -5.07 -11.28
CA LEU A 31 4.86 -6.31 -10.54
C LEU A 31 4.22 -7.52 -11.25
N ASP A 32 3.11 -7.32 -11.94
CA ASP A 32 2.33 -8.35 -12.65
C ASP A 32 2.14 -9.65 -11.82
N PRO A 33 1.57 -9.55 -10.60
CA PRO A 33 1.45 -10.70 -9.72
C PRO A 33 0.43 -11.71 -10.28
N VAL A 34 0.87 -12.97 -10.39
CA VAL A 34 0.11 -14.09 -10.99
C VAL A 34 -1.26 -14.39 -10.33
N TRP A 35 -1.45 -13.97 -9.08
CA TRP A 35 -2.71 -14.15 -8.34
C TRP A 35 -3.74 -13.04 -8.60
N ILE A 36 -3.40 -11.98 -9.33
CA ILE A 36 -4.36 -10.97 -9.79
C ILE A 36 -4.97 -11.42 -11.14
N ARG A 37 -6.29 -11.22 -11.33
CA ARG A 37 -6.97 -11.63 -12.58
C ARG A 37 -6.41 -10.90 -13.81
N PRO A 38 -6.00 -11.61 -14.87
CA PRO A 38 -5.55 -10.96 -16.10
C PRO A 38 -6.70 -10.44 -16.99
N TRP A 39 -7.95 -10.88 -16.80
CA TRP A 39 -9.07 -10.53 -17.69
C TRP A 39 -10.39 -10.37 -16.92
N LYS A 40 -10.78 -9.10 -16.63
CA LYS A 40 -12.17 -8.58 -16.55
C LYS A 40 -12.13 -7.07 -16.22
N GLY A 41 -12.24 -6.22 -17.25
CA GLY A 41 -12.61 -4.79 -17.12
C GLY A 41 -11.59 -3.84 -16.49
N ASN A 42 -11.96 -2.56 -16.42
CA ASN A 42 -11.08 -1.43 -16.06
C ASN A 42 -10.74 -1.27 -14.55
N ASN A 43 -11.07 -2.23 -13.68
CA ASN A 43 -10.97 -2.04 -12.22
C ASN A 43 -10.28 -3.22 -11.50
N ILE A 44 -9.02 -3.48 -11.85
CA ILE A 44 -8.16 -4.47 -11.16
C ILE A 44 -7.73 -3.95 -9.77
N ILE A 45 -7.69 -2.63 -9.60
CA ILE A 45 -7.34 -1.93 -8.36
C ILE A 45 -8.41 -0.87 -8.13
N ARG A 46 -9.22 -1.03 -7.10
CA ARG A 46 -10.15 0.01 -6.65
C ARG A 46 -9.44 0.87 -5.61
N SER A 47 -8.90 2.00 -6.05
CA SER A 47 -8.43 3.05 -5.15
C SER A 47 -9.63 3.74 -4.50
N VAL A 48 -9.58 3.93 -3.18
CA VAL A 48 -10.59 4.63 -2.39
C VAL A 48 -9.90 5.79 -1.70
N ASP A 49 -10.29 7.00 -2.07
CA ASP A 49 -9.75 8.22 -1.47
C ASP A 49 -10.40 8.43 -0.09
N CYS A 50 -9.60 8.45 0.97
CA CYS A 50 -10.11 8.65 2.32
C CYS A 50 -9.92 10.09 2.83
N GLY A 51 -9.15 10.93 2.14
CA GLY A 51 -8.85 12.27 2.63
C GLY A 51 -7.78 12.22 3.72
N GLY A 52 -8.14 12.41 4.99
CA GLY A 52 -7.16 12.38 6.09
C GLY A 52 -7.08 11.01 6.78
N ARG A 53 -6.00 10.76 7.52
CA ARG A 53 -5.78 9.54 8.30
C ARG A 53 -6.97 9.10 9.17
N ASN A 54 -7.63 10.02 9.87
CA ASN A 54 -8.79 9.68 10.71
C ASN A 54 -9.95 9.07 9.91
N ASN A 55 -10.19 9.58 8.70
CA ASN A 55 -11.20 9.02 7.81
C ASN A 55 -10.75 7.68 7.23
N LEU A 56 -9.46 7.54 6.91
CA LEU A 56 -8.87 6.28 6.46
C LEU A 56 -9.04 5.18 7.51
N ILE A 57 -8.69 5.47 8.76
CA ILE A 57 -8.88 4.58 9.92
C ILE A 57 -10.36 4.25 10.10
N ALA A 58 -11.25 5.24 10.03
CA ALA A 58 -12.69 5.03 10.18
C ALA A 58 -13.31 4.20 9.05
N LYS A 59 -12.78 4.31 7.82
CA LYS A 59 -13.31 3.62 6.63
C LYS A 59 -12.85 2.17 6.52
N MET A 60 -11.66 1.87 7.03
CA MET A 60 -11.04 0.55 6.91
C MET A 60 -11.94 -0.62 7.37
N PRO A 61 -12.62 -0.58 8.53
CA PRO A 61 -13.44 -1.71 8.96
C PRO A 61 -14.61 -2.03 8.00
N GLU A 62 -15.30 -1.03 7.49
CA GLU A 62 -16.41 -1.20 6.53
C GLU A 62 -15.92 -1.85 5.23
N GLU A 63 -14.77 -1.38 4.74
CA GLU A 63 -14.15 -1.90 3.52
C GLU A 63 -13.61 -3.32 3.73
N LEU A 64 -13.10 -3.63 4.92
CA LEU A 64 -12.65 -4.97 5.29
C LEU A 64 -13.83 -5.95 5.34
N GLN A 65 -14.95 -5.58 5.97
CA GLN A 65 -16.17 -6.39 5.97
C GLN A 65 -16.67 -6.65 4.54
N THR A 66 -16.63 -5.63 3.68
CA THR A 66 -16.97 -5.78 2.27
C THR A 66 -16.05 -6.78 1.56
N CYS A 67 -14.74 -6.68 1.79
CA CYS A 67 -13.77 -7.63 1.23
C CYS A 67 -14.02 -9.06 1.74
N ILE A 68 -14.35 -9.24 3.03
CA ILE A 68 -14.66 -10.53 3.64
C ILE A 68 -15.93 -11.12 3.02
N ALA A 69 -16.99 -10.32 2.88
CA ALA A 69 -18.25 -10.75 2.28
C ALA A 69 -18.10 -11.15 0.81
N MET A 70 -17.20 -10.51 0.06
CA MET A 70 -16.84 -10.90 -1.31
C MET A 70 -16.02 -12.21 -1.37
N GLY A 71 -15.44 -12.64 -0.25
CA GLY A 71 -14.72 -13.90 -0.11
C GLY A 71 -13.19 -13.80 -0.20
N ALA A 72 -12.53 -14.94 -0.43
CA ALA A 72 -11.07 -15.03 -0.54
C ALA A 72 -10.49 -14.33 -1.79
N ASP A 73 -11.37 -13.94 -2.72
CA ASP A 73 -11.05 -13.27 -3.97
C ASP A 73 -10.79 -11.75 -3.80
N THR A 74 -10.86 -11.18 -2.59
CA THR A 74 -10.61 -9.75 -2.38
C THR A 74 -9.59 -9.50 -1.27
N THR A 75 -8.62 -8.62 -1.53
CA THR A 75 -7.63 -8.15 -0.55
C THR A 75 -7.79 -6.66 -0.32
N LEU A 76 -7.83 -6.28 0.95
CA LEU A 76 -7.77 -4.89 1.38
C LEU A 76 -6.30 -4.48 1.59
N MET A 77 -5.89 -3.44 0.89
CA MET A 77 -4.65 -2.72 1.11
C MET A 77 -4.95 -1.36 1.73
N VAL A 78 -4.11 -0.95 2.67
CA VAL A 78 -4.15 0.37 3.30
C VAL A 78 -2.82 1.04 3.06
N TRP A 79 -2.87 2.17 2.36
CA TRP A 79 -1.77 3.08 2.14
C TRP A 79 -1.95 4.28 3.06
N ALA A 80 -0.97 4.54 3.91
CA ALA A 80 -1.01 5.66 4.83
C ALA A 80 0.38 6.26 5.00
N ASP A 81 0.43 7.52 5.39
CA ASP A 81 1.67 8.15 5.79
C ASP A 81 1.97 7.76 7.25
N LEU A 82 3.25 7.60 7.58
CA LEU A 82 3.77 7.51 8.94
C LEU A 82 4.23 8.92 9.30
N ASP A 83 3.39 9.67 10.00
CA ASP A 83 3.74 11.03 10.42
C ASP A 83 4.86 11.03 11.47
N ASP A 84 5.38 12.23 11.78
CA ASP A 84 6.39 12.47 12.82
C ASP A 84 6.00 11.95 14.21
N ASP A 85 4.70 11.87 14.50
CA ASP A 85 4.17 11.44 15.80
C ASP A 85 4.11 9.91 15.97
N VAL A 86 4.43 9.15 14.91
CA VAL A 86 4.48 7.69 14.94
C VAL A 86 5.89 7.21 14.60
N GLU A 87 6.53 6.51 15.54
CA GLU A 87 7.91 6.03 15.36
C GLU A 87 7.99 4.87 14.36
N ASP A 88 7.01 3.97 14.34
CA ASP A 88 7.04 2.80 13.47
C ASP A 88 5.66 2.38 12.90
N GLY A 89 5.70 1.58 11.83
CA GLY A 89 4.49 1.06 11.19
C GLY A 89 3.63 0.15 12.07
N ASN A 90 4.15 -0.35 13.19
CA ASN A 90 3.39 -1.21 14.09
C ASN A 90 2.44 -0.39 14.96
N GLU A 91 2.88 0.78 15.42
CA GLU A 91 2.05 1.71 16.18
C GLU A 91 0.84 2.18 15.36
N LEU A 92 1.05 2.62 14.10
CA LEU A 92 -0.07 2.98 13.23
C LEU A 92 -0.98 1.78 12.94
N ARG A 93 -0.42 0.59 12.68
CA ARG A 93 -1.19 -0.65 12.52
C ARG A 93 -2.04 -0.95 13.76
N GLN A 94 -1.54 -0.67 14.95
CA GLN A 94 -2.28 -0.87 16.21
C GLN A 94 -3.51 0.05 16.28
N THR A 95 -3.41 1.30 15.84
CA THR A 95 -4.58 2.20 15.76
C THR A 95 -5.65 1.66 14.80
N PHE A 96 -5.24 1.13 13.64
CA PHE A 96 -6.15 0.46 12.72
C PHE A 96 -6.80 -0.78 13.36
N TYR A 97 -6.02 -1.57 14.09
CA TYR A 97 -6.49 -2.78 14.76
C TYR A 97 -7.53 -2.49 15.84
N GLU A 98 -7.28 -1.49 16.70
CA GLU A 98 -8.23 -1.07 17.73
C GLU A 98 -9.55 -0.62 17.12
N LYS A 99 -9.48 0.16 16.03
CA LYS A 99 -10.69 0.57 15.30
C LYS A 99 -11.41 -0.63 14.68
N ALA A 100 -10.68 -1.61 14.14
CA ALA A 100 -11.26 -2.83 13.59
C ALA A 100 -12.03 -3.62 14.66
N ARG A 101 -11.41 -3.81 15.83
CA ARG A 101 -12.02 -4.54 16.96
C ARG A 101 -13.28 -3.85 17.48
N GLN A 102 -13.26 -2.53 17.58
CA GLN A 102 -14.45 -1.75 17.96
C GLN A 102 -15.63 -1.96 16.99
N ASN A 103 -15.35 -2.38 15.75
CA ASN A 103 -16.34 -2.67 14.72
C ASN A 103 -16.56 -4.18 14.52
N GLY A 104 -16.11 -5.01 15.46
CA GLY A 104 -16.39 -6.46 15.47
C GLY A 104 -15.56 -7.28 14.49
N ILE A 105 -14.47 -6.74 13.94
CA ILE A 105 -13.53 -7.50 13.10
C ILE A 105 -12.74 -8.48 13.98
N ALA A 106 -12.68 -9.75 13.58
CA ALA A 106 -11.86 -10.75 14.27
C ALA A 106 -10.37 -10.63 13.91
N ASP A 107 -9.48 -11.11 14.79
CA ASP A 107 -8.02 -10.99 14.61
C ASP A 107 -7.53 -11.62 13.31
N ASN A 108 -8.03 -12.81 13.00
CA ASN A 108 -7.71 -13.53 11.76
C ASN A 108 -8.23 -12.83 10.50
N GLU A 109 -9.29 -12.03 10.60
CA GLU A 109 -9.82 -11.22 9.52
C GLU A 109 -8.97 -9.96 9.32
N PHE A 110 -8.60 -9.29 10.42
CA PHE A 110 -7.74 -8.12 10.39
C PHE A 110 -6.35 -8.45 9.83
N ASP A 111 -5.80 -9.62 10.17
CA ASP A 111 -4.51 -10.05 9.66
C ASP A 111 -4.49 -10.18 8.13
N ARG A 112 -5.65 -10.24 7.46
CA ARG A 112 -5.74 -10.25 5.99
C ARG A 112 -5.42 -8.89 5.35
N VAL A 113 -5.44 -7.81 6.11
CA VAL A 113 -5.13 -6.45 5.62
C VAL A 113 -3.64 -6.33 5.30
N VAL A 114 -3.33 -5.60 4.23
CA VAL A 114 -1.95 -5.31 3.82
C VAL A 114 -1.68 -3.84 4.01
N PHE A 115 -0.80 -3.53 4.95
CA PHE A 115 -0.39 -2.15 5.26
C PHE A 115 0.86 -1.77 4.49
N ILE A 116 0.81 -0.59 3.87
CA ILE A 116 1.91 0.04 3.16
C ILE A 116 2.03 1.46 3.71
N PHE A 117 3.08 1.70 4.48
CA PHE A 117 3.25 2.92 5.25
C PHE A 117 4.55 3.62 4.88
N ALA A 118 4.44 4.84 4.36
CA ALA A 118 5.58 5.66 3.95
C ALA A 118 5.89 6.71 5.03
N LYS A 119 7.13 6.79 5.51
CA LYS A 119 7.53 7.80 6.51
C LYS A 119 7.45 9.19 5.90
N ASP A 120 6.81 10.08 6.66
CA ASP A 120 6.38 11.44 6.34
C ASP A 120 5.42 11.49 5.17
N ARG A 121 5.82 11.00 3.99
CA ARG A 121 4.96 10.76 2.81
C ARG A 121 5.55 9.79 1.80
N LEU A 122 4.71 9.38 0.84
CA LEU A 122 5.14 8.69 -0.38
C LEU A 122 6.23 9.44 -1.16
N GLU A 123 6.29 10.77 -1.08
CA GLU A 123 7.33 11.59 -1.71
C GLU A 123 8.76 11.17 -1.31
N ASN A 124 8.99 10.76 -0.07
CA ASN A 124 10.31 10.26 0.38
C ASN A 124 10.72 9.01 -0.39
N TRP A 125 9.77 8.09 -0.61
CA TRP A 125 10.04 6.90 -1.42
C TRP A 125 10.31 7.27 -2.86
N ILE A 126 9.54 8.21 -3.42
CA ILE A 126 9.74 8.63 -4.81
C ILE A 126 11.10 9.28 -4.98
N GLU A 127 11.50 10.17 -4.07
CA GLU A 127 12.83 10.76 -4.05
C GLU A 127 13.89 9.64 -4.04
N PHE A 128 13.84 8.74 -3.06
CA PHE A 128 14.77 7.62 -2.97
C PHE A 128 14.83 6.79 -4.25
N LEU A 129 13.69 6.44 -4.83
CA LEU A 129 13.59 5.61 -6.02
C LEU A 129 14.12 6.32 -7.26
N LEU A 130 14.14 7.66 -7.29
CA LEU A 130 14.69 8.43 -8.40
C LEU A 130 16.19 8.73 -8.20
N THR A 131 16.58 9.16 -7.01
CA THR A 131 17.92 9.70 -6.72
C THR A 131 18.87 8.68 -6.08
N GLY A 132 18.34 7.66 -5.42
CA GLY A 132 19.09 6.68 -4.64
C GLY A 132 19.27 7.04 -3.16
N SER A 133 18.74 8.18 -2.70
CA SER A 133 18.79 8.62 -1.30
C SER A 133 17.56 9.43 -0.92
N THR A 134 17.14 9.33 0.33
CA THR A 134 16.13 10.22 0.92
C THR A 134 16.46 10.37 2.40
N ASP A 135 16.02 11.46 3.01
CA ASP A 135 16.14 11.70 4.44
C ASP A 135 14.75 11.54 5.08
N GLU A 136 14.46 10.37 5.66
CA GLU A 136 13.17 10.09 6.31
C GLU A 136 13.00 10.83 7.65
N ALA A 137 13.91 11.75 8.01
CA ALA A 137 13.71 12.68 9.12
C ALA A 137 13.01 13.99 8.68
N HIS A 138 12.79 14.18 7.38
CA HIS A 138 12.17 15.37 6.82
C HIS A 138 11.19 15.02 5.69
N GLU A 139 10.14 15.84 5.53
CA GLU A 139 9.23 15.71 4.39
C GLU A 139 9.97 15.94 3.07
N GLY A 140 9.94 14.92 2.21
CA GLY A 140 10.53 14.95 0.89
C GLY A 140 9.86 15.94 -0.07
N PRO A 141 10.52 16.23 -1.20
CA PRO A 141 10.03 17.23 -2.15
C PRO A 141 8.71 16.80 -2.79
N ARG A 142 7.72 17.70 -2.79
CA ARG A 142 6.42 17.48 -3.44
C ARG A 142 6.57 17.12 -4.92
N VAL A 143 6.13 15.92 -5.29
CA VAL A 143 6.15 15.45 -6.67
C VAL A 143 4.77 15.65 -7.31
N LYS A 144 4.70 16.50 -8.35
CA LYS A 144 3.44 16.75 -9.09
C LYS A 144 3.39 16.04 -10.44
N ASP A 145 4.54 15.61 -10.95
CA ASP A 145 4.64 14.99 -12.26
C ASP A 145 4.34 13.48 -12.18
N GLY A 146 3.22 13.08 -12.76
CA GLY A 146 2.80 11.68 -12.81
C GLY A 146 3.80 10.76 -13.52
N LYS A 147 4.64 11.28 -14.43
CA LYS A 147 5.69 10.47 -15.09
C LYS A 147 6.78 10.08 -14.10
N SER A 148 7.22 11.02 -13.27
CA SER A 148 8.21 10.78 -12.20
C SER A 148 7.68 9.79 -11.17
N VAL A 149 6.42 9.94 -10.75
CA VAL A 149 5.74 8.98 -9.85
C VAL A 149 5.70 7.57 -10.47
N ALA A 150 5.33 7.47 -11.74
CA ALA A 150 5.29 6.20 -12.45
C ALA A 150 6.69 5.58 -12.63
N ALA A 151 7.72 6.39 -12.87
CA ALA A 151 9.10 5.94 -12.98
C ALA A 151 9.63 5.38 -11.64
N ALA A 152 9.33 6.04 -10.53
CA ALA A 152 9.65 5.54 -9.20
C ALA A 152 8.95 4.20 -8.92
N ALA A 153 7.65 4.08 -9.21
CA ALA A 153 6.91 2.83 -9.06
C ALA A 153 7.50 1.68 -9.90
N LYS A 154 7.91 1.96 -11.14
CA LYS A 154 8.63 1.00 -12.00
C LYS A 154 9.95 0.56 -11.41
N ARG A 155 10.74 1.50 -10.89
CA ARG A 155 12.02 1.21 -10.24
C ARG A 155 11.83 0.33 -9.01
N LEU A 156 10.80 0.60 -8.19
CA LEU A 156 10.46 -0.26 -7.07
C LEU A 156 10.10 -1.68 -7.53
N ALA A 157 9.29 -1.82 -8.59
CA ALA A 157 8.97 -3.12 -9.16
C ALA A 157 10.22 -3.89 -9.65
N GLN A 158 11.18 -3.20 -10.28
CA GLN A 158 12.45 -3.81 -10.72
C GLN A 158 13.28 -4.31 -9.53
N ILE A 159 13.37 -3.53 -8.44
CA ILE A 159 14.01 -3.95 -7.19
C ILE A 159 13.32 -5.22 -6.66
N CYS A 160 11.99 -5.22 -6.59
CA CYS A 160 11.22 -6.37 -6.11
C CYS A 160 11.41 -7.62 -6.96
N LYS A 161 11.56 -7.47 -8.29
CA LYS A 161 11.83 -8.59 -9.22
C LYS A 161 13.29 -9.06 -9.19
N GLY A 162 14.14 -8.48 -8.35
CA GLY A 162 15.57 -8.81 -8.29
C GLY A 162 16.35 -8.37 -9.53
N GLN A 163 15.78 -7.49 -10.35
CA GLN A 163 16.43 -6.94 -11.55
C GLN A 163 17.43 -5.83 -11.21
N LEU A 164 17.32 -5.24 -10.01
CA LEU A 164 18.27 -4.29 -9.45
C LEU A 164 18.91 -4.88 -8.18
N GLN A 165 20.23 -4.81 -8.09
CA GLN A 165 21.00 -5.39 -6.96
C GLN A 165 20.84 -4.57 -5.68
N ARG A 166 20.95 -5.28 -4.53
CA ARG A 166 20.99 -4.82 -3.12
C ARG A 166 21.00 -3.30 -2.91
N VAL A 167 19.85 -2.68 -3.19
CA VAL A 167 19.55 -1.32 -2.80
C VAL A 167 19.20 -1.36 -1.31
N GLN A 168 19.94 -0.64 -0.47
CA GLN A 168 19.55 -0.46 0.92
C GLN A 168 18.31 0.43 0.96
N LEU A 169 17.15 -0.18 1.20
CA LEU A 169 15.88 0.52 1.25
C LEU A 169 15.78 1.38 2.51
N PRO A 170 15.15 2.56 2.45
CA PRO A 170 14.76 3.32 3.63
C PRO A 170 13.92 2.45 4.58
N PRO A 171 14.05 2.64 5.92
CA PRO A 171 13.30 1.91 6.92
C PRO A 171 11.81 1.70 6.62
N SER A 172 11.08 2.76 6.27
CA SER A 172 9.62 2.66 6.05
C SER A 172 9.28 1.86 4.78
N LEU A 173 10.07 2.02 3.72
CA LEU A 173 9.92 1.24 2.49
C LEU A 173 10.27 -0.23 2.73
N ASN A 174 11.29 -0.52 3.53
CA ASN A 174 11.66 -1.88 3.90
C ASN A 174 10.55 -2.56 4.72
N TRP A 175 9.96 -1.87 5.70
CA TRP A 175 8.84 -2.39 6.50
C TRP A 175 7.62 -2.72 5.63
N SER A 176 7.27 -1.81 4.73
CA SER A 176 6.17 -1.99 3.78
C SER A 176 6.43 -3.15 2.81
N CYS A 177 7.67 -3.31 2.36
CA CYS A 177 8.09 -4.45 1.53
C CYS A 177 7.91 -5.79 2.26
N GLN A 178 8.17 -5.85 3.57
CA GLN A 178 7.94 -7.08 4.36
C GLN A 178 6.46 -7.42 4.47
N ASN A 179 5.59 -6.43 4.71
CA ASN A 179 4.13 -6.63 4.72
C ASN A 179 3.62 -7.14 3.37
N TRP A 180 4.12 -6.57 2.28
CA TRP A 180 3.81 -7.06 0.93
C TRP A 180 4.28 -8.51 0.71
N ARG A 181 5.51 -8.86 1.10
CA ARG A 181 6.01 -10.24 0.97
C ARG A 181 5.16 -11.25 1.74
N ARG A 182 4.66 -10.89 2.93
CA ARG A 182 3.72 -11.75 3.69
C ARG A 182 2.43 -12.00 2.92
N LEU A 183 1.91 -11.02 2.17
CA LEU A 183 0.79 -11.25 1.25
C LEU A 183 1.18 -12.27 0.19
N VAL A 184 2.29 -12.03 -0.52
CA VAL A 184 2.75 -12.91 -1.61
C VAL A 184 2.85 -14.37 -1.16
N GLU A 185 3.45 -14.63 0.00
CA GLU A 185 3.59 -15.99 0.53
C GLU A 185 2.24 -16.61 0.89
N ARG A 186 1.31 -15.85 1.49
CA ARG A 186 -0.06 -16.33 1.76
C ARG A 186 -0.83 -16.67 0.49
N MET A 187 -0.56 -15.99 -0.62
CA MET A 187 -1.21 -16.27 -1.91
C MET A 187 -0.64 -17.50 -2.63
N LYS A 188 0.53 -18.01 -2.20
CA LYS A 188 1.12 -19.25 -2.72
C LYS A 188 0.65 -20.50 -1.96
N ALA A 189 0.28 -20.34 -0.70
CA ALA A 189 -0.23 -21.41 0.17
C ALA A 189 -1.66 -21.82 -0.22
#